data_AF-A0A351KS90-F1
#
_entry.id   AF-A0A351KS90-F1
#
_cell.length_a   1.000
_cell.length_b   1.000
_cell.length_c   1.000
_cell.angle_alpha   90.00
_cell.angle_beta   90.00
_cell.angle_gamma   90.00
#
_symmetry.space_group_name_H-M   'P 1'
#
loop_
_entity.id
_entity.type
_entity.pdbx_description
1 polymer ?
#
loop_
_entity_poly.entity_id
_entity_poly.type
_entity_poly.pdbx_seq_one_letter_code
_entity_poly.pdbx_strand_id
1 'polypeptide(L)'
;GALANNRELVAMQAAGVSRIRIIGAVLLGGVILLILSILVGELIAPPSERAAQNLKSIAQTDQVTSRSKYGFWVRDRNVFINIRSIYERQTLGKINIYDIGEGQSLLKATHAKEAVHTGFQWRLKNISTTYFQDAKTVTEHQDDADWSSVLAPDLLNAFVIRPENLSVIELLHYMEYLKENGQASQIVEQAFWGRIMNPLVTLIMLMVAVPFVMTVRREVGTGQRIVAGVVIGLGFHLFDKMFGHLGLVYEMNPLFSVAFPGFLALSIVIWILWRMKIS
;
A
#
# COMPACT_ATOMS: atom_id res chain seq x y z
N GLY A 1 -19.41 -2.36 27.25
CA GLY A 1 -19.88 -1.04 27.71
C GLY A 1 -21.26 -1.11 28.32
N ALA A 2 -22.30 -1.34 27.50
CA ALA A 2 -23.69 -1.45 27.95
C ALA A 2 -23.89 -2.52 29.05
N LEU A 3 -23.37 -3.75 28.84
CA LEU A 3 -23.41 -4.82 29.86
C LEU A 3 -22.80 -4.42 31.22
N ALA A 4 -21.83 -3.49 31.24
CA ALA A 4 -21.23 -3.03 32.49
C ALA A 4 -22.16 -2.07 33.22
N ASN A 5 -22.85 -1.21 32.48
CA ASN A 5 -23.79 -0.24 33.03
C ASN A 5 -25.07 -0.91 33.55
N ASN A 6 -25.56 -1.94 32.86
CA ASN A 6 -26.73 -2.73 33.27
C ASN A 6 -26.42 -3.75 34.36
N ARG A 7 -25.19 -3.78 34.91
CA ARG A 7 -24.70 -4.76 35.90
C ARG A 7 -24.68 -6.22 35.44
N GLU A 8 -24.91 -6.49 34.15
CA GLU A 8 -24.85 -7.84 33.57
C GLU A 8 -23.44 -8.45 33.70
N LEU A 9 -22.39 -7.65 33.53
CA LEU A 9 -21.00 -8.09 33.73
C LEU A 9 -20.71 -8.55 35.16
N VAL A 10 -21.29 -7.88 36.17
CA VAL A 10 -21.15 -8.25 37.58
C VAL A 10 -21.96 -9.51 37.87
N ALA A 11 -23.17 -9.62 37.31
CA ALA A 11 -24.00 -10.83 37.45
C ALA A 11 -23.30 -12.07 36.87
N MET A 12 -22.68 -11.97 35.69
CA MET A 12 -21.90 -13.07 35.10
C MET A 12 -20.73 -13.50 35.99
N GLN A 13 -19.99 -12.54 36.55
CA GLN A 13 -18.88 -12.83 37.47
C GLN A 13 -19.36 -13.49 38.77
N ALA A 14 -20.49 -13.02 39.32
CA ALA A 14 -21.12 -13.61 40.50
C ALA A 14 -21.61 -15.06 40.24
N ALA A 15 -22.01 -15.37 39.00
CA ALA A 15 -22.34 -16.72 38.57
C ALA A 15 -21.11 -17.62 38.28
N GLY A 16 -19.90 -17.16 38.58
CA GLY A 16 -18.65 -17.93 38.44
C GLY A 16 -17.95 -17.81 37.08
N VAL A 17 -18.40 -16.91 36.20
CA VAL A 17 -17.71 -16.67 34.92
C VAL A 17 -16.43 -15.87 35.14
N SER A 18 -15.28 -16.46 34.82
CA SER A 18 -13.99 -15.78 34.95
C SER A 18 -13.87 -14.60 33.97
N ARG A 19 -13.13 -13.56 34.38
CA ARG A 19 -12.85 -12.39 33.55
C ARG A 19 -12.16 -12.77 32.24
N ILE A 20 -11.28 -13.78 32.25
CA ILE A 20 -10.59 -14.29 31.06
C ILE A 20 -11.58 -14.89 30.06
N ARG A 21 -12.60 -15.63 30.52
CA ARG A 21 -13.64 -16.20 29.64
C ARG A 21 -14.45 -15.10 28.95
N ILE A 22 -14.77 -14.02 29.68
CA ILE A 22 -15.48 -12.86 29.12
C ILE A 22 -14.60 -12.17 28.06
N ILE A 23 -13.31 -11.96 28.34
CA ILE A 23 -12.36 -11.39 27.37
C ILE A 23 -12.25 -12.26 26.13
N GLY A 24 -12.13 -13.59 26.31
CA GLY A 24 -12.07 -14.55 25.21
C GLY A 24 -13.32 -14.52 24.32
N ALA A 25 -14.51 -14.37 24.90
CA ALA A 25 -15.75 -14.24 24.13
C ALA A 25 -15.77 -12.96 23.26
N VAL A 26 -15.30 -11.84 23.80
CA VAL A 26 -15.20 -10.57 23.04
C VAL A 26 -14.12 -10.69 21.95
N LEU A 27 -12.98 -11.31 22.25
CA LEU A 27 -11.91 -11.56 21.27
C LEU A 27 -12.37 -12.47 20.14
N LEU A 28 -13.17 -13.50 20.44
CA LEU A 28 -13.76 -14.37 19.41
C LEU A 28 -14.64 -13.58 18.44
N GLY A 29 -15.47 -12.66 18.94
CA GLY A 29 -16.21 -11.72 18.11
C GLY A 29 -15.29 -10.82 17.28
N GLY A 30 -14.18 -10.35 17.88
CA GLY A 30 -13.14 -9.60 17.18
C GLY A 30 -12.47 -10.39 16.05
N VAL A 31 -12.22 -11.70 16.24
CA VAL A 31 -11.65 -12.58 15.21
C VAL A 31 -12.61 -12.75 14.02
N ILE A 32 -13.91 -12.85 14.27
CA ILE A 32 -14.91 -12.91 13.20
C ILE A 32 -14.86 -11.62 12.36
N LEU A 33 -14.83 -10.45 13.02
CA LEU A 33 -14.69 -9.16 12.35
C LEU A 33 -13.36 -9.02 11.60
N LEU A 34 -12.27 -9.57 12.16
CA LEU A 34 -10.96 -9.60 11.53
C LEU A 34 -10.99 -10.40 10.23
N ILE A 35 -11.57 -11.60 10.23
CA ILE A 35 -11.71 -12.44 9.02
C ILE A 35 -12.53 -11.70 7.96
N LEU A 36 -13.66 -11.11 8.35
CA LEU A 36 -14.48 -10.29 7.45
C LEU A 36 -13.68 -9.11 6.87
N SER A 37 -12.91 -8.41 7.70
CA SER A 37 -12.07 -7.29 7.26
C SER A 37 -10.99 -7.72 6.27
N ILE A 38 -10.37 -8.89 6.46
CA ILE A 38 -9.39 -9.44 5.52
C ILE A 38 -10.05 -9.79 4.18
N LEU A 39 -11.21 -10.47 4.23
CA LEU A 39 -11.96 -10.83 3.01
C LEU A 39 -12.36 -9.58 2.21
N VAL A 40 -12.87 -8.56 2.88
CA VAL A 40 -13.19 -7.27 2.24
C VAL A 40 -11.92 -6.61 1.70
N GLY A 41 -10.84 -6.61 2.47
CA GLY A 41 -9.57 -5.96 2.11
C GLY A 41 -8.84 -6.61 0.94
N GLU A 42 -9.00 -7.92 0.73
CA GLU A 42 -8.35 -8.64 -0.37
C GLU A 42 -9.25 -8.76 -1.60
N LEU A 43 -10.56 -9.03 -1.42
CA LEU A 43 -11.45 -9.37 -2.54
C LEU A 43 -12.30 -8.19 -3.04
N ILE A 44 -12.70 -7.28 -2.14
CA ILE A 44 -13.69 -6.24 -2.46
C ILE A 44 -13.03 -4.89 -2.64
N ALA A 45 -12.14 -4.51 -1.73
CA ALA A 45 -11.54 -3.18 -1.70
C ALA A 45 -10.67 -2.88 -2.94
N PRO A 46 -9.73 -3.75 -3.39
CA PRO A 46 -8.90 -3.45 -4.55
C PRO A 46 -9.68 -3.24 -5.86
N PRO A 47 -10.61 -4.13 -6.28
CA PRO A 47 -11.36 -3.90 -7.52
C PRO A 47 -12.31 -2.71 -7.42
N SER A 48 -12.90 -2.46 -6.25
CA SER A 48 -13.79 -1.32 -6.03
C SER A 48 -13.03 0.00 -6.12
N GLU A 49 -11.85 0.08 -5.50
CA GLU A 49 -11.00 1.28 -5.55
C GLU A 49 -10.50 1.54 -6.97
N ARG A 50 -10.09 0.51 -7.71
CA ARG A 50 -9.74 0.63 -9.14
C ARG A 50 -10.90 1.14 -9.97
N ALA A 51 -12.09 0.58 -9.79
CA ALA A 51 -13.28 1.03 -10.50
C ALA A 51 -13.61 2.50 -10.17
N ALA A 52 -13.52 2.89 -8.89
CA ALA A 52 -13.75 4.26 -8.45
C ALA A 52 -12.72 5.24 -9.03
N GLN A 53 -11.43 4.88 -9.04
CA GLN A 53 -10.37 5.69 -9.63
C GLN A 53 -10.55 5.83 -11.15
N ASN A 54 -10.93 4.77 -11.84
CA ASN A 54 -11.23 4.80 -13.27
C ASN A 54 -12.43 5.71 -13.58
N LEU A 55 -13.53 5.58 -12.83
CA LEU A 55 -14.70 6.43 -12.98
C LEU A 55 -14.37 7.91 -12.73
N LYS A 56 -13.64 8.19 -11.65
CA LYS A 56 -13.18 9.54 -11.32
C LYS A 56 -12.28 10.09 -12.43
N SER A 57 -11.34 9.29 -12.94
CA SER A 57 -10.45 9.70 -14.03
C SER A 57 -11.24 10.01 -15.30
N ILE A 58 -12.21 9.18 -15.68
CA ILE A 58 -13.05 9.41 -16.86
C ILE A 58 -13.86 10.69 -16.71
N ALA A 59 -14.55 10.86 -15.57
CA ALA A 59 -15.41 12.00 -15.30
C ALA A 59 -14.65 13.33 -15.14
N GLN A 60 -13.40 13.28 -14.70
CA GLN A 60 -12.54 14.48 -14.62
C GLN A 60 -11.80 14.79 -15.92
N THR A 61 -11.70 13.84 -16.86
CA THR A 61 -10.78 13.95 -18.01
C THR A 61 -11.47 13.99 -19.37
N ASP A 62 -12.74 13.57 -19.53
CA ASP A 62 -13.58 13.63 -20.76
C ASP A 62 -12.95 13.22 -22.11
N GLN A 63 -11.71 12.71 -22.10
CA GLN A 63 -10.93 12.14 -23.18
C GLN A 63 -9.96 11.16 -22.53
N VAL A 64 -10.00 9.90 -22.97
CA VAL A 64 -9.05 8.85 -22.61
C VAL A 64 -7.70 9.16 -23.25
N THR A 65 -7.09 10.28 -22.87
CA THR A 65 -5.71 10.62 -23.20
C THR A 65 -5.05 10.99 -21.89
N SER A 66 -4.31 10.05 -21.31
CA SER A 66 -3.45 10.29 -20.15
C SER A 66 -2.36 11.28 -20.54
N ARG A 67 -2.69 12.58 -20.51
CA ARG A 67 -1.70 13.65 -20.49
C ARG A 67 -1.30 13.86 -19.04
N SER A 68 -0.49 12.95 -18.50
CA SER A 68 0.50 13.38 -17.51
C SER A 68 1.26 14.53 -18.17
N LYS A 69 1.23 15.74 -17.57
CA LYS A 69 1.91 16.93 -18.11
C LYS A 69 3.40 16.68 -18.43
N TYR A 70 3.98 15.62 -17.87
CA TYR A 70 5.38 15.24 -17.99
C TYR A 70 5.60 13.85 -18.64
N GLY A 71 4.53 13.18 -19.11
CA GLY A 71 4.58 11.80 -19.60
C GLY A 71 4.75 10.77 -18.49
N PHE A 72 4.89 9.51 -18.89
CA PHE A 72 5.12 8.34 -18.03
C PHE A 72 6.59 7.94 -18.11
N TRP A 73 7.23 7.66 -16.98
CA TRP A 73 8.64 7.24 -16.91
C TRP A 73 8.76 5.84 -16.31
N VAL A 74 9.53 4.98 -16.96
CA VAL A 74 9.84 3.63 -16.48
C VAL A 74 11.33 3.40 -16.58
N ARG A 75 11.87 2.66 -15.61
CA ARG A 75 13.26 2.24 -15.59
C ARG A 75 13.31 0.72 -15.62
N ASP A 76 14.02 0.18 -16.59
CA ASP A 76 14.36 -1.24 -16.74
C ASP A 76 15.89 -1.34 -16.66
N ARG A 77 16.40 -1.72 -15.48
CA ARG A 77 17.84 -1.74 -15.14
C ARG A 77 18.56 -0.41 -15.47
N ASN A 78 19.24 -0.37 -16.62
CA ASN A 78 20.03 0.76 -17.12
C ASN A 78 19.33 1.55 -18.25
N VAL A 79 18.11 1.16 -18.59
CA VAL A 79 17.30 1.78 -19.64
C VAL A 79 16.20 2.62 -19.00
N PHE A 80 16.15 3.90 -19.35
CA PHE A 80 15.11 4.83 -18.91
C PHE A 80 14.19 5.15 -20.07
N ILE A 81 12.89 4.95 -19.88
CA ILE A 81 11.88 5.03 -20.92
C ILE A 81 10.89 6.12 -20.52
N ASN A 82 10.63 7.06 -21.42
CA ASN A 82 9.63 8.10 -21.26
C ASN A 82 8.56 7.99 -22.36
N ILE A 83 7.29 7.89 -21.98
CA ILE A 83 6.15 7.82 -22.90
C ILE A 83 5.29 9.07 -22.68
N ARG A 84 5.25 10.00 -23.64
CA ARG A 84 4.51 11.27 -23.44
C ARG A 84 3.02 11.19 -23.77
N SER A 85 2.59 10.22 -24.55
CA SER A 85 1.20 10.07 -24.95
C SER A 85 0.83 8.60 -25.05
N ILE A 86 -0.34 8.25 -24.54
CA ILE A 86 -0.95 6.93 -24.69
C ILE A 86 -2.25 7.19 -25.45
N TYR A 87 -2.35 6.69 -26.68
CA TYR A 87 -3.51 6.91 -27.53
C TYR A 87 -4.57 5.81 -27.32
N GLU A 88 -4.13 4.56 -27.29
CA GLU A 88 -4.96 3.37 -27.06
C GLU A 88 -4.19 2.35 -26.22
N ARG A 89 -4.85 1.29 -25.72
CA ARG A 89 -4.20 0.23 -24.91
C ARG A 89 -2.98 -0.40 -25.58
N GLN A 90 -2.90 -0.38 -26.90
CA GLN A 90 -1.83 -1.02 -27.67
C GLN A 90 -0.97 -0.03 -28.44
N THR A 91 -1.23 1.28 -28.32
CA THR A 91 -0.57 2.32 -29.13
C THR A 91 -0.05 3.45 -28.25
N LEU A 92 1.27 3.57 -28.19
CA LEU A 92 1.99 4.61 -27.46
C LEU A 92 2.53 5.64 -28.44
N GLY A 93 2.64 6.89 -27.99
CA GLY A 93 3.17 7.99 -28.78
C GLY A 93 4.29 8.74 -28.05
N LYS A 94 5.24 9.25 -28.83
CA LYS A 94 6.37 10.07 -28.37
C LYS A 94 7.15 9.36 -27.25
N ILE A 95 7.76 8.23 -27.61
CA ILE A 95 8.58 7.43 -26.72
C ILE A 95 10.02 7.92 -26.80
N ASN A 96 10.67 8.12 -25.66
CA ASN A 96 12.10 8.36 -25.54
C ASN A 96 12.71 7.22 -24.72
N ILE A 97 13.80 6.62 -25.18
CA ILE A 97 14.50 5.53 -24.52
C ILE A 97 15.96 5.95 -24.36
N TYR A 98 16.47 5.91 -23.14
CA TYR A 98 17.82 6.31 -22.80
C TYR A 98 18.56 5.11 -22.22
N ASP A 99 19.62 4.66 -22.88
CA ASP A 99 20.50 3.61 -22.37
C ASP A 99 21.69 4.23 -21.67
N ILE A 100 21.83 3.91 -20.39
CA ILE A 100 22.91 4.39 -19.53
C ILE A 100 23.98 3.29 -19.40
N GLY A 101 25.22 3.65 -19.70
CA GLY A 101 26.37 2.76 -19.61
C GLY A 101 26.94 2.63 -18.19
N GLU A 102 27.98 1.81 -18.07
CA GLU A 102 28.76 1.73 -16.84
C GLU A 102 29.42 3.10 -16.56
N GLY A 103 29.20 3.65 -15.37
CA GLY A 103 29.67 4.99 -14.99
C GLY A 103 28.65 6.13 -15.14
N GLN A 104 27.35 5.83 -15.31
CA GLN A 104 26.27 6.82 -15.46
C GLN A 104 26.39 7.72 -16.72
N SER A 105 27.14 7.28 -17.73
CA SER A 105 27.22 7.96 -19.02
C SER A 105 26.06 7.56 -19.93
N LEU A 106 25.53 8.52 -20.69
CA LEU A 106 24.49 8.24 -21.69
C LEU A 106 25.15 7.61 -22.92
N LEU A 107 24.80 6.36 -23.26
CA LEU A 107 25.36 5.66 -24.42
C LEU A 107 24.57 5.95 -25.69
N LYS A 108 23.24 5.82 -25.61
CA LYS A 108 22.33 6.11 -26.72
C LYS A 108 21.00 6.68 -26.22
N ALA A 109 20.45 7.59 -27.00
CA ALA A 109 19.09 8.10 -26.84
C ALA A 109 18.28 7.77 -28.09
N THR A 110 17.23 6.98 -27.94
CA THR A 110 16.32 6.59 -29.00
C THR A 110 15.01 7.35 -28.84
N HIS A 111 14.58 8.06 -29.87
CA HIS A 111 13.25 8.65 -29.93
C HIS A 111 12.42 7.90 -30.97
N ALA A 112 11.19 7.52 -30.60
CA ALA A 112 10.23 6.90 -31.49
C ALA A 112 8.92 7.69 -31.48
N LYS A 113 8.36 7.94 -32.67
CA LYS A 113 7.09 8.67 -32.79
C LYS A 113 5.93 7.85 -32.23
N GLU A 114 5.94 6.55 -32.49
CA GLU A 114 4.85 5.63 -32.14
C GLU A 114 5.40 4.26 -31.75
N ALA A 115 4.70 3.55 -30.87
CA ALA A 115 4.94 2.14 -30.58
C ALA A 115 3.62 1.38 -30.61
N VAL A 116 3.57 0.28 -31.36
CA VAL A 116 2.38 -0.58 -31.49
C VAL A 116 2.68 -1.95 -30.91
N HIS A 117 1.85 -2.44 -30.01
CA HIS A 117 2.00 -3.78 -29.43
C HIS A 117 1.48 -4.84 -30.40
N THR A 118 2.34 -5.76 -30.84
CA THR A 118 1.99 -6.81 -31.82
C THR A 118 1.50 -8.12 -31.20
N GLY A 119 1.32 -8.16 -29.88
CA GLY A 119 0.85 -9.33 -29.12
C GLY A 119 1.96 -10.04 -28.34
N PHE A 120 3.19 -10.06 -28.87
CA PHE A 120 4.36 -10.62 -28.20
C PHE A 120 5.43 -9.58 -27.85
N GLN A 121 5.55 -8.53 -28.66
CA GLN A 121 6.56 -7.48 -28.48
C GLN A 121 6.03 -6.14 -29.01
N TRP A 122 6.65 -5.05 -28.55
CA TRP A 122 6.38 -3.72 -29.07
C TRP A 122 7.13 -3.52 -30.40
N ARG A 123 6.51 -2.84 -31.35
CA ARG A 123 7.16 -2.38 -32.58
C ARG A 123 7.19 -0.86 -32.58
N LEU A 124 8.39 -0.30 -32.54
CA LEU A 124 8.63 1.15 -32.62
C LEU A 124 8.57 1.59 -34.08
N LYS A 125 7.99 2.76 -34.33
CA LYS A 125 7.90 3.39 -35.64
C LYS A 125 8.52 4.78 -35.63
N ASN A 126 9.15 5.12 -36.75
CA ASN A 126 9.84 6.38 -37.00
C ASN A 126 10.83 6.70 -35.89
N ILE A 127 11.93 5.95 -35.92
CA ILE A 127 12.92 5.88 -34.87
C ILE A 127 14.11 6.75 -35.27
N SER A 128 14.55 7.58 -34.33
CA SER A 128 15.82 8.30 -34.41
C SER A 128 16.67 7.93 -33.21
N THR A 129 17.78 7.24 -33.47
CA THR A 129 18.73 6.83 -32.42
C THR A 129 19.97 7.68 -32.51
N THR A 130 20.27 8.38 -31.42
CA THR A 130 21.48 9.17 -31.28
C THR A 130 22.46 8.42 -30.39
N TYR A 131 23.63 8.07 -30.94
CA TYR A 131 24.74 7.46 -30.22
C TYR A 131 25.71 8.53 -29.75
N PHE A 132 26.03 8.50 -28.46
CA PHE A 132 26.97 9.42 -27.83
C PHE A 132 28.30 8.69 -27.62
N GLN A 133 29.29 9.02 -28.44
CA GLN A 133 30.68 8.56 -28.29
C GLN A 133 31.55 9.75 -27.89
N ASP A 134 32.69 9.51 -27.22
CA ASP A 134 33.52 10.49 -26.50
C ASP A 134 33.81 11.82 -27.23
N ALA A 135 33.78 11.84 -28.58
CA ALA A 135 33.99 13.06 -29.38
C ALA A 135 33.03 13.25 -30.56
N LYS A 136 32.05 12.36 -30.76
CA LYS A 136 31.13 12.43 -31.91
C LYS A 136 29.73 11.95 -31.54
N THR A 137 28.74 12.65 -32.08
CA THR A 137 27.33 12.25 -32.00
C THR A 137 26.90 11.77 -33.38
N VAL A 138 26.47 10.51 -33.47
CA VAL A 138 25.95 9.93 -34.72
C VAL A 138 24.47 9.68 -34.54
N THR A 139 23.66 10.20 -35.47
CA THR A 139 22.21 9.95 -35.48
C THR A 139 21.86 9.04 -36.64
N GLU A 140 21.16 7.96 -36.34
CA GLU A 140 20.65 6.99 -37.29
C GLU A 140 19.12 7.05 -37.30
N HIS A 141 18.53 6.94 -38.49
CA HIS A 141 17.09 6.87 -38.67
C HIS A 141 16.69 5.48 -39.16
N GLN A 142 15.66 4.92 -38.54
CA GLN A 142 15.04 3.66 -38.94
C GLN A 142 13.53 3.83 -38.99
N ASP A 143 12.90 3.22 -39.98
CA ASP A 143 11.45 3.32 -40.17
C ASP A 143 10.70 2.51 -39.11
N ASP A 144 11.11 1.27 -38.89
CA ASP A 144 10.50 0.37 -37.91
C ASP A 144 11.58 -0.52 -37.26
N ALA A 145 11.43 -0.78 -35.96
CA ALA A 145 12.24 -1.78 -35.26
C ALA A 145 11.42 -2.49 -34.18
N ASP A 146 11.72 -3.77 -33.96
CA ASP A 146 11.15 -4.53 -32.86
C ASP A 146 11.83 -4.12 -31.55
N TRP A 147 11.02 -3.87 -30.52
CA TRP A 147 11.44 -3.43 -29.21
C TRP A 147 11.04 -4.46 -28.16
N SER A 148 12.02 -5.26 -27.77
CA SER A 148 11.93 -6.24 -26.69
C SER A 148 12.04 -5.55 -25.33
N SER A 149 11.02 -4.79 -24.95
CA SER A 149 10.91 -4.24 -23.59
C SER A 149 10.03 -5.13 -22.72
N VAL A 150 10.38 -5.20 -21.42
CA VAL A 150 9.61 -5.88 -20.37
C VAL A 150 8.30 -5.14 -20.03
N LEU A 151 8.03 -3.98 -20.67
CA LEU A 151 6.79 -3.22 -20.53
C LEU A 151 5.57 -4.01 -21.05
N ALA A 152 5.00 -4.88 -20.20
CA ALA A 152 3.69 -5.44 -20.45
C ALA A 152 2.64 -4.31 -20.50
N PRO A 153 1.67 -4.34 -21.43
CA PRO A 153 0.60 -3.33 -21.52
C PRO A 153 -0.13 -3.10 -20.19
N ASP A 154 -0.20 -4.10 -19.32
CA ASP A 154 -0.83 -4.02 -18.00
C ASP A 154 -0.04 -3.17 -16.99
N LEU A 155 1.28 -3.04 -17.14
CA LEU A 155 2.12 -2.18 -16.29
C LEU A 155 1.83 -0.69 -16.52
N LEU A 156 1.35 -0.30 -17.71
CA LEU A 156 1.04 1.11 -18.04
C LEU A 156 -0.14 1.67 -17.22
N ASN A 157 -1.05 0.81 -16.75
CA ASN A 157 -2.15 1.21 -15.86
C ASN A 157 -1.82 1.04 -14.37
N ALA A 158 -0.81 0.23 -14.03
CA ALA A 158 -0.50 -0.15 -12.65
C ALA A 158 0.21 0.97 -11.85
N PHE A 159 0.95 1.86 -12.50
CA PHE A 159 1.80 2.85 -11.81
C PHE A 159 1.09 4.13 -11.32
N VAL A 160 -0.22 4.27 -11.54
CA VAL A 160 -1.04 5.35 -10.93
C VAL A 160 -1.71 4.88 -9.63
N ILE A 161 -1.65 3.59 -9.33
CA ILE A 161 -2.28 3.01 -8.15
C ILE A 161 -1.29 3.09 -6.98
N ARG A 162 -1.68 3.79 -5.92
CA ARG A 162 -0.89 3.83 -4.67
C ARG A 162 -0.72 2.39 -4.17
N PRO A 163 0.48 1.99 -3.68
CA PRO A 163 0.73 0.63 -3.16
C PRO A 163 -0.33 0.19 -2.13
N GLU A 164 -0.86 1.14 -1.36
CA GLU A 164 -1.93 0.95 -0.37
C GLU A 164 -3.23 0.32 -0.94
N ASN A 165 -3.46 0.41 -2.25
CA ASN A 165 -4.67 -0.07 -2.92
C ASN A 165 -4.49 -1.42 -3.61
N LEU A 166 -3.27 -1.97 -3.59
CA LEU A 166 -2.96 -3.28 -4.16
C LEU A 166 -3.33 -4.40 -3.17
N SER A 167 -3.64 -5.57 -3.72
CA SER A 167 -3.83 -6.79 -2.93
C SER A 167 -2.48 -7.29 -2.38
N VAL A 168 -2.50 -8.22 -1.41
CA VAL A 168 -1.27 -8.77 -0.83
C VAL A 168 -0.41 -9.46 -1.90
N ILE A 169 -1.05 -10.21 -2.80
CA ILE A 169 -0.37 -10.93 -3.89
C ILE A 169 0.24 -9.94 -4.89
N GLU A 170 -0.49 -8.87 -5.22
CA GLU A 170 0.01 -7.82 -6.13
C GLU A 170 1.19 -7.05 -5.54
N LEU A 171 1.17 -6.78 -4.23
CA LEU A 171 2.28 -6.16 -3.51
C LEU A 171 3.55 -7.02 -3.56
N LEU A 172 3.42 -8.35 -3.46
CA LEU A 172 4.56 -9.27 -3.55
C LEU A 172 5.20 -9.23 -4.94
N HIS A 173 4.41 -9.41 -6.00
CA HIS A 173 4.94 -9.34 -7.37
C HIS A 173 5.55 -7.97 -7.68
N TYR A 174 4.94 -6.89 -7.18
CA TYR A 174 5.48 -5.54 -7.40
C TYR A 174 6.79 -5.31 -6.65
N MET A 175 6.94 -5.86 -5.45
CA MET A 175 8.18 -5.83 -4.68
C MET A 175 9.32 -6.58 -5.39
N GLU A 176 9.04 -7.78 -5.92
CA GLU A 176 9.99 -8.56 -6.72
C GLU A 176 10.43 -7.78 -7.96
N TYR A 177 9.48 -7.19 -8.69
CA TYR A 177 9.76 -6.33 -9.83
C TYR A 177 10.68 -5.14 -9.49
N LEU A 178 10.41 -4.42 -8.39
CA LEU A 178 11.27 -3.29 -7.99
C LEU A 178 12.68 -3.75 -7.61
N LYS A 179 12.79 -4.90 -6.94
CA LYS A 179 14.07 -5.47 -6.50
C LYS A 179 14.93 -5.94 -7.69
N GLU A 180 14.32 -6.61 -8.67
CA GLU A 180 15.00 -7.01 -9.91
C GLU A 180 15.50 -5.82 -10.74
N ASN A 181 14.83 -4.68 -10.62
CA ASN A 181 15.17 -3.44 -11.30
C ASN A 181 16.10 -2.50 -10.50
N GLY A 182 16.56 -2.92 -9.31
CA GLY A 182 17.44 -2.11 -8.45
C GLY A 182 16.79 -0.82 -7.96
N GLN A 183 15.46 -0.80 -7.81
CA GLN A 183 14.69 0.34 -7.31
C GLN A 183 14.41 0.20 -5.82
N ALA A 184 14.21 1.34 -5.13
CA ALA A 184 13.84 1.34 -3.71
C ALA A 184 12.43 0.76 -3.53
N SER A 185 12.35 -0.40 -2.87
CA SER A 185 11.10 -1.14 -2.60
C SER A 185 10.44 -0.78 -1.26
N GLN A 186 11.04 0.12 -0.48
CA GLN A 186 10.70 0.31 0.93
C GLN A 186 9.23 0.73 1.17
N ILE A 187 8.69 1.60 0.32
CA ILE A 187 7.28 2.03 0.37
C ILE A 187 6.33 0.84 0.12
N VAL A 188 6.69 -0.04 -0.82
CA VAL A 188 5.89 -1.21 -1.18
C VAL A 188 5.99 -2.30 -0.11
N GLU A 189 7.19 -2.54 0.41
CA GLU A 189 7.42 -3.43 1.55
C GLU A 189 6.64 -3.00 2.78
N GLN A 190 6.61 -1.69 3.06
CA GLN A 190 5.83 -1.16 4.16
C GLN A 190 4.33 -1.35 3.95
N ALA A 191 3.82 -1.11 2.75
CA ALA A 191 2.42 -1.34 2.42
C ALA A 191 2.04 -2.83 2.59
N PHE A 192 2.93 -3.75 2.18
CA PHE A 192 2.78 -5.19 2.37
C PHE A 192 2.67 -5.57 3.85
N TRP A 193 3.63 -5.14 4.67
CA TRP A 193 3.60 -5.42 6.11
C TRP A 193 2.41 -4.75 6.80
N GLY A 194 2.03 -3.55 6.37
CA GLY A 194 0.82 -2.86 6.79
C GLY A 194 -0.43 -3.70 6.53
N ARG A 195 -0.54 -4.31 5.34
CA ARG A 195 -1.69 -5.15 4.98
C ARG A 195 -1.85 -6.36 5.90
N ILE A 196 -0.73 -6.95 6.32
CA ILE A 196 -0.69 -8.10 7.24
C ILE A 196 -0.96 -7.67 8.69
N MET A 197 -0.40 -6.53 9.12
CA MET A 197 -0.47 -6.08 10.52
C MET A 197 -1.77 -5.35 10.87
N ASN A 198 -2.40 -4.62 9.94
CA ASN A 198 -3.60 -3.83 10.20
C ASN A 198 -4.78 -4.65 10.80
N PRO A 199 -5.09 -5.87 10.30
CA PRO A 199 -6.11 -6.72 10.93
C PRO A 199 -5.73 -7.10 12.37
N LEU A 200 -4.46 -7.39 12.63
CA LEU A 200 -3.97 -7.71 13.97
C LEU A 200 -4.05 -6.49 14.91
N VAL A 201 -3.71 -5.30 14.42
CA VAL A 201 -3.83 -4.03 15.16
C VAL A 201 -5.27 -3.77 15.56
N THR A 202 -6.25 -4.13 14.73
CA THR A 202 -7.68 -4.01 15.08
C THR A 202 -8.03 -4.88 16.30
N LEU A 203 -7.50 -6.10 16.38
CA LEU A 203 -7.66 -6.98 17.55
C LEU A 203 -6.95 -6.42 18.79
N ILE A 204 -5.75 -5.85 18.61
CA ILE A 204 -5.02 -5.18 19.69
C ILE A 204 -5.83 -4.01 20.24
N MET A 205 -6.42 -3.17 19.38
CA MET A 205 -7.27 -2.06 19.79
C MET A 205 -8.54 -2.51 20.51
N LEU A 206 -9.09 -3.68 20.14
CA LEU A 206 -10.15 -4.31 20.89
C LEU A 206 -9.69 -4.74 22.30
N MET A 207 -8.47 -5.27 22.43
CA MET A 207 -7.87 -5.54 23.75
C MET A 207 -7.65 -4.26 24.56
N VAL A 208 -7.24 -3.16 23.92
CA VAL A 208 -7.10 -1.84 24.58
C VAL A 208 -8.40 -1.40 25.24
N ALA A 209 -9.56 -1.74 24.67
CA ALA A 209 -10.86 -1.41 25.25
C ALA A 209 -11.22 -2.24 26.51
N VAL A 210 -10.60 -3.41 26.72
CA VAL A 210 -10.96 -4.36 27.80
C VAL A 210 -10.79 -3.75 29.19
N PRO A 211 -9.63 -3.16 29.57
CA PRO A 211 -9.46 -2.55 30.88
C PRO A 211 -10.52 -1.48 31.20
N PHE A 212 -10.95 -0.71 30.20
CA PHE A 212 -11.97 0.34 30.37
C PHE A 212 -13.36 -0.20 30.68
N VAL A 213 -13.70 -1.38 30.14
CA VAL A 213 -14.99 -2.04 30.37
C VAL A 213 -14.97 -2.82 31.69
N MET A 214 -13.84 -3.47 32.00
CA MET A 214 -13.68 -4.29 33.21
C MET A 214 -13.50 -3.46 34.48
N THR A 215 -12.94 -2.26 34.36
CA THR A 215 -12.82 -1.34 35.51
C THR A 215 -14.17 -0.66 35.74
N VAL A 216 -14.99 -1.27 36.61
CA VAL A 216 -16.26 -0.71 37.06
C VAL A 216 -15.99 0.50 37.98
N ARG A 217 -15.75 1.68 37.39
CA ARG A 217 -15.89 2.95 38.14
C ARG A 217 -17.36 3.38 38.07
N ARG A 218 -18.00 3.56 39.24
CA ARG A 218 -19.42 3.94 39.39
C ARG A 218 -19.80 5.27 38.73
N GLU A 219 -18.82 6.06 38.29
CA GLU A 219 -19.01 7.46 37.87
C GLU A 219 -18.74 7.72 36.38
N VAL A 220 -18.29 6.74 35.60
CA VAL A 220 -17.94 6.95 34.19
C VAL A 220 -19.14 6.67 33.30
N GLY A 221 -19.81 7.74 32.84
CA GLY A 221 -20.93 7.65 31.89
C GLY A 221 -20.51 7.05 30.55
N THR A 222 -21.48 6.51 29.80
CA THR A 222 -21.25 5.92 28.47
C THR A 222 -20.53 6.90 27.53
N GLY A 223 -20.91 8.17 27.53
CA GLY A 223 -20.31 9.21 26.70
C GLY A 223 -18.81 9.39 26.97
N GLN A 224 -18.38 9.39 28.24
CA GLN A 224 -16.97 9.50 28.59
C GLN A 224 -16.15 8.32 28.07
N ARG A 225 -16.70 7.09 28.07
CA ARG A 225 -16.03 5.92 27.49
C ARG A 225 -15.90 6.04 25.97
N ILE A 226 -16.93 6.54 25.30
CA ILE A 226 -16.89 6.79 23.86
C ILE A 226 -15.81 7.81 23.53
N VAL A 227 -15.80 8.97 24.22
CA VAL A 227 -14.79 10.01 24.01
C VAL A 227 -13.38 9.50 24.29
N ALA A 228 -13.17 8.78 25.40
CA ALA A 228 -11.87 8.18 25.71
C ALA A 228 -11.44 7.19 24.62
N GLY A 229 -12.35 6.33 24.14
CA GLY A 229 -12.08 5.40 23.04
C GLY A 229 -11.70 6.12 21.74
N VAL A 230 -12.40 7.19 21.39
CA VAL A 230 -12.09 8.01 20.20
C VAL A 230 -10.73 8.69 20.34
N VAL A 231 -10.43 9.29 21.50
CA VAL A 231 -9.14 9.96 21.74
C VAL A 231 -7.98 8.97 21.69
N ILE A 232 -8.12 7.80 22.33
CA ILE A 232 -7.10 6.75 22.30
C ILE A 232 -6.94 6.20 20.88
N GLY A 233 -8.05 5.95 20.18
CA GLY A 233 -8.04 5.46 18.80
C GLY A 233 -7.37 6.44 17.84
N LEU A 234 -7.71 7.73 17.94
CA LEU A 234 -7.09 8.78 17.14
C LEU A 234 -5.61 8.97 17.50
N GLY A 235 -5.28 8.97 18.79
CA GLY A 235 -3.90 9.07 19.25
C GLY A 235 -3.04 7.91 18.74
N PHE A 236 -3.56 6.68 18.82
CA PHE A 236 -2.93 5.51 18.24
C PHE A 236 -2.79 5.65 16.72
N HIS A 237 -3.85 6.07 16.01
CA HIS A 237 -3.80 6.24 14.55
C HIS A 237 -2.73 7.25 14.11
N LEU A 238 -2.64 8.38 14.81
CA LEU A 238 -1.61 9.39 14.54
C LEU A 238 -0.22 8.83 14.84
N PHE A 239 -0.04 8.14 15.96
CA PHE A 239 1.22 7.52 16.34
C PHE A 239 1.68 6.46 15.32
N ASP A 240 0.76 5.62 14.87
CA ASP A 240 0.99 4.60 13.83
C ASP A 240 1.40 5.25 12.50
N LYS A 241 0.67 6.28 12.06
CA LYS A 241 1.02 7.04 10.84
C LYS A 241 2.37 7.75 10.96
N MET A 242 2.69 8.33 12.12
CA MET A 242 3.98 8.95 12.37
C MET A 242 5.12 7.93 12.27
N PHE A 243 5.00 6.79 12.95
CA PHE A 243 5.98 5.71 12.86
C PHE A 243 6.12 5.15 11.44
N GLY A 244 5.01 5.09 10.71
CA GLY A 244 5.05 4.73 9.30
C GLY A 244 5.92 5.68 8.47
N HIS A 245 5.73 6.99 8.60
CA HIS A 245 6.53 7.97 7.87
C HIS A 245 7.99 8.03 8.35
N LEU A 246 8.23 7.96 9.67
CA LEU A 246 9.58 7.89 10.23
C LEU A 246 10.33 6.67 9.70
N GLY A 247 9.64 5.54 9.57
CA GLY A 247 10.21 4.33 9.00
C GLY A 247 10.73 4.50 7.57
N LEU A 248 10.03 5.29 6.75
CA LEU A 248 10.47 5.61 5.39
C LEU A 248 11.60 6.63 5.37
N VAL A 249 11.53 7.68 6.20
CA VAL A 249 12.51 8.78 6.21
C VAL A 249 13.87 8.32 6.76
N TYR A 250 13.87 7.48 7.80
CA TYR A 250 15.08 6.97 8.43
C TYR A 250 15.52 5.62 7.86
N GLU A 251 14.92 5.17 6.77
CA GLU A 251 15.20 3.89 6.12
C GLU A 251 15.16 2.69 7.09
N MET A 252 14.26 2.72 8.08
CA MET A 252 14.14 1.65 9.07
C MET A 252 13.55 0.38 8.44
N ASN A 253 13.79 -0.77 9.07
CA ASN A 253 13.18 -2.04 8.67
C ASN A 253 11.63 -1.86 8.55
N PRO A 254 11.02 -2.08 7.37
CA PRO A 254 9.59 -1.83 7.15
C PRO A 254 8.67 -2.59 8.10
N LEU A 255 9.01 -3.84 8.44
CA LEU A 255 8.26 -4.64 9.39
C LEU A 255 8.27 -3.98 10.77
N PHE A 256 9.43 -3.51 11.24
CA PHE A 256 9.53 -2.85 12.53
C PHE A 256 8.70 -1.56 12.58
N SER A 257 8.80 -0.73 11.53
CA SER A 257 8.10 0.56 11.44
C SER A 257 6.57 0.42 11.55
N VAL A 258 6.01 -0.65 10.98
CA VAL A 258 4.58 -0.94 11.02
C VAL A 258 4.17 -1.70 12.28
N ALA A 259 4.98 -2.66 12.73
CA ALA A 259 4.61 -3.54 13.82
C ALA A 259 4.78 -2.88 15.20
N PHE A 260 5.75 -1.98 15.34
CA PHE A 260 6.11 -1.38 16.62
C PHE A 260 4.94 -0.69 17.34
N PRO A 261 4.14 0.20 16.71
CA PRO A 261 2.98 0.82 17.34
C PRO A 261 2.00 -0.20 17.93
N GLY A 262 1.65 -1.22 17.14
CA GLY A 262 0.73 -2.28 17.56
C GLY A 262 1.27 -3.08 18.75
N PHE A 263 2.52 -3.56 18.66
CA PHE A 263 3.12 -4.33 19.76
C PHE A 263 3.34 -3.51 21.03
N LEU A 264 3.64 -2.21 20.89
CA LEU A 264 3.72 -1.31 22.04
C LEU A 264 2.36 -1.19 22.73
N ALA A 265 1.28 -0.97 21.98
CA ALA A 265 -0.07 -0.92 22.51
C ALA A 265 -0.47 -2.24 23.19
N LEU A 266 -0.17 -3.38 22.55
CA LEU A 266 -0.40 -4.70 23.11
C LEU A 266 0.34 -4.90 24.44
N SER A 267 1.62 -4.52 24.50
CA SER A 267 2.45 -4.63 25.69
C SER A 267 1.91 -3.78 26.85
N ILE A 268 1.47 -2.55 26.56
CA ILE A 268 0.84 -1.66 27.54
C ILE A 268 -0.44 -2.28 28.10
N VAL A 269 -1.29 -2.84 27.23
CA VAL A 269 -2.55 -3.47 27.66
C VAL A 269 -2.32 -4.72 28.49
N ILE A 270 -1.40 -5.60 28.07
CA ILE A 270 -1.04 -6.79 28.85
C ILE A 270 -0.53 -6.39 30.23
N TRP A 271 0.33 -5.36 30.30
CA TRP A 271 0.84 -4.83 31.57
C TRP A 271 -0.28 -4.30 32.47
N ILE A 272 -1.25 -3.55 31.91
CA ILE A 272 -2.43 -3.06 32.65
C ILE A 272 -3.26 -4.24 33.17
N LEU A 273 -3.55 -5.23 32.32
CA LEU A 273 -4.36 -6.40 32.70
C LEU A 273 -3.68 -7.24 33.79
N TRP A 274 -2.36 -7.39 33.73
CA TRP A 274 -1.58 -8.07 34.75
C TRP A 274 -1.64 -7.33 36.10
N ARG A 275 -1.49 -6.01 36.08
CA ARG A 275 -1.62 -5.17 37.28
C ARG A 275 -3.01 -5.23 37.91
N MET A 276 -4.05 -5.43 37.10
CA MET A 276 -5.44 -5.59 37.56
C MET A 276 -5.72 -6.94 38.27
N LYS A 277 -4.72 -7.81 38.45
CA LYS A 277 -4.86 -9.16 39.04
C LYS A 277 -6.04 -9.91 38.43
N ILE A 278 -6.12 -9.90 37.10
CA ILE A 278 -7.02 -10.78 36.36
C ILE A 278 -6.33 -12.15 36.30
N SER A 279 -6.23 -12.82 37.46
CA SER A 279 -6.02 -14.27 37.57
C SER A 279 -7.30 -14.90 38.08
#